data_AF-A0A9W6JMY5-F1
#
_entry.id   AF-A0A9W6JMY5-F1
#
_cell.length_a   1.000
_cell.length_b   1.000
_cell.length_c   1.000
_cell.angle_alpha   90.00
_cell.angle_beta   90.00
_cell.angle_gamma   90.00
#
_symmetry.space_group_name_H-M   'P 1'
#
loop_
_entity.id
_entity.type
_entity.pdbx_description
1 polymer ?
#
loop_
_entity_poly.entity_id
_entity_poly.type
_entity_poly.pdbx_seq_one_letter_code
_entity_poly.pdbx_strand_id
1 'polypeptide(L)'
;MTGLARPAVLDALQNAALAADAEEKRFRAEVAAGIEAREAARRHAFRRYAFLKALVAADAAAPDREASRMAQATAAAGEFEWEEIDGARRTVIDALRPLADAVHDARLSGHGAEAGERVLAAFAAFEAWHEAERGRPFAEVFDRYVQETPLVDF
;
A
#
# COMPACT_ATOMS: atom_id res chain seq x y z
N MET A 1 5.97 -29.77 -60.22
CA MET A 1 5.64 -30.43 -58.95
C MET A 1 4.47 -29.70 -58.32
N THR A 2 3.27 -30.24 -58.46
CA THR A 2 2.05 -29.71 -57.84
C THR A 2 2.11 -30.03 -56.34
N GLY A 3 2.33 -29.01 -55.51
CA GLY A 3 2.24 -29.17 -54.06
C GLY A 3 0.84 -29.62 -53.70
N LEU A 4 0.71 -30.76 -53.00
CA LEU A 4 -0.57 -31.23 -52.49
C LEU A 4 -1.11 -30.18 -51.52
N ALA A 5 -2.24 -29.57 -51.89
CA ALA A 5 -2.93 -28.61 -51.03
C ALA A 5 -3.32 -29.29 -49.72
N ARG A 6 -3.05 -28.61 -48.60
CA ARG A 6 -3.38 -29.12 -47.28
C ARG A 6 -4.90 -29.31 -47.15
N PRO A 7 -5.37 -30.43 -46.57
CA PRO A 7 -6.78 -30.62 -46.27
C PRO A 7 -7.32 -29.51 -45.36
N ALA A 8 -8.43 -28.87 -45.75
CA ALA A 8 -9.04 -27.77 -45.01
C ALA A 8 -9.38 -28.11 -43.54
N VAL A 9 -9.66 -29.39 -43.25
CA VAL A 9 -9.88 -29.87 -41.87
C VAL A 9 -8.64 -29.69 -40.98
N LEU A 10 -7.44 -29.87 -41.53
CA LEU A 10 -6.20 -29.67 -40.78
C LEU A 10 -5.91 -28.19 -40.55
N ASP A 11 -6.32 -27.31 -41.46
CA ASP A 11 -6.22 -25.85 -41.25
C ASP A 11 -7.21 -25.39 -40.17
N ALA A 12 -8.44 -25.89 -40.20
CA ALA A 12 -9.44 -25.62 -39.16
C ALA A 12 -8.96 -26.06 -37.77
N LEU A 13 -8.40 -27.28 -37.66
CA LEU A 13 -7.84 -27.78 -36.39
C LEU A 13 -6.61 -26.99 -35.93
N GLN A 14 -5.73 -26.58 -36.85
CA GLN A 14 -4.59 -25.72 -36.48
C GLN A 14 -5.07 -24.36 -35.99
N ASN A 15 -6.04 -23.74 -36.66
CA ASN A 15 -6.58 -22.45 -36.24
C ASN A 15 -7.25 -22.57 -34.85
N ALA A 16 -7.97 -23.66 -34.60
CA ALA A 16 -8.53 -23.94 -33.28
C ALA A 16 -7.44 -24.13 -32.20
N ALA A 17 -6.36 -24.85 -32.52
CA ALA A 17 -5.23 -25.02 -31.60
C ALA A 17 -4.52 -23.69 -31.29
N LEU A 18 -4.29 -22.85 -32.30
CA LEU A 18 -3.71 -21.51 -32.12
C LEU A 18 -4.63 -20.60 -31.30
N ALA A 19 -5.95 -20.66 -31.52
CA ALA A 19 -6.91 -19.90 -30.75
C ALA A 19 -6.93 -20.36 -29.27
N ALA A 20 -6.87 -21.67 -29.02
CA ALA A 20 -6.79 -22.20 -27.66
C ALA A 20 -5.50 -21.79 -26.93
N ASP A 21 -4.34 -21.83 -27.61
CA ASP A 21 -3.06 -21.34 -27.07
C ASP A 21 -3.10 -19.84 -26.75
N ALA A 22 -3.70 -19.04 -27.62
CA ALA A 22 -3.86 -17.60 -27.39
C ALA A 22 -4.79 -17.31 -26.20
N GLU A 23 -5.89 -18.06 -26.08
CA GLU A 23 -6.84 -17.94 -24.97
C GLU A 23 -6.18 -18.30 -23.63
N GLU A 24 -5.46 -19.42 -23.57
CA GLU A 24 -4.74 -19.83 -22.36
C GLU A 24 -3.71 -18.78 -21.93
N LYS A 25 -2.95 -18.22 -22.89
CA LYS A 25 -1.99 -17.15 -22.62
C LYS A 25 -2.67 -15.89 -22.06
N ARG A 26 -3.79 -15.49 -22.65
CA ARG A 26 -4.58 -14.34 -22.16
C ARG A 26 -5.08 -14.60 -20.74
N PHE A 27 -5.69 -15.77 -20.50
CA PHE A 27 -6.20 -16.14 -19.18
C PHE A 27 -5.08 -16.15 -18.12
N ARG A 28 -3.92 -16.72 -18.42
CA ARG A 28 -2.76 -16.70 -17.51
C ARG A 28 -2.30 -15.28 -17.20
N ALA A 29 -2.26 -14.40 -18.19
CA ALA A 29 -1.89 -13.00 -17.99
C ALA A 29 -2.90 -12.26 -17.10
N GLU A 30 -4.21 -12.49 -17.30
CA GLU A 30 -5.27 -11.93 -16.47
C GLU A 30 -5.20 -12.41 -15.03
N VAL A 31 -4.96 -13.71 -14.82
CA VAL A 31 -4.77 -14.29 -13.48
C VAL A 31 -3.54 -13.69 -12.80
N ALA A 32 -2.41 -13.59 -13.51
CA ALA A 32 -1.19 -13.00 -12.98
C ALA A 32 -1.39 -11.54 -12.54
N ALA A 33 -2.00 -10.70 -13.40
CA ALA A 33 -2.35 -9.33 -13.06
C ALA A 33 -3.33 -9.24 -11.88
N GLY A 34 -4.29 -10.17 -11.82
CA GLY A 34 -5.25 -10.26 -10.72
C GLY A 34 -4.62 -10.64 -9.38
N ILE A 35 -3.58 -11.48 -9.39
CA ILE A 35 -2.78 -11.82 -8.20
C ILE A 35 -1.98 -10.60 -7.76
N GLU A 36 -1.22 -9.99 -8.66
CA GLU A 36 -0.37 -8.83 -8.36
C GLU A 36 -1.18 -7.67 -7.75
N ALA A 37 -2.35 -7.36 -8.31
CA ALA A 37 -3.22 -6.31 -7.79
C ALA A 37 -3.71 -6.60 -6.35
N ARG A 38 -4.02 -7.87 -6.04
CA ARG A 38 -4.46 -8.28 -4.69
C ARG A 38 -3.31 -8.26 -3.70
N GLU A 39 -2.12 -8.65 -4.13
CA GLU A 39 -0.91 -8.59 -3.31
C GLU A 39 -0.53 -7.14 -3.00
N ALA A 40 -0.58 -6.24 -3.98
CA ALA A 40 -0.38 -4.82 -3.77
C ALA A 40 -1.41 -4.26 -2.77
N ALA A 41 -2.70 -4.53 -2.98
CA ALA A 41 -3.75 -4.09 -2.07
C ALA A 41 -3.56 -4.62 -0.63
N ARG A 42 -3.19 -5.89 -0.48
CA ARG A 42 -2.87 -6.50 0.82
C ARG A 42 -1.68 -5.81 1.49
N ARG A 43 -0.58 -5.62 0.77
CA ARG A 43 0.61 -4.93 1.29
C ARG A 43 0.27 -3.51 1.74
N HIS A 44 -0.43 -2.74 0.91
CA HIS A 44 -0.85 -1.38 1.26
C HIS A 44 -1.71 -1.35 2.52
N ALA A 45 -2.69 -2.26 2.66
CA ALA A 45 -3.54 -2.34 3.84
C ALA A 45 -2.72 -2.61 5.12
N PHE A 46 -1.79 -3.57 5.08
CA PHE A 46 -0.93 -3.86 6.23
C PHE A 46 0.05 -2.74 6.57
N ARG A 47 0.60 -2.04 5.57
CA ARG A 47 1.48 -0.88 5.80
C ARG A 47 0.73 0.27 6.47
N ARG A 48 -0.46 0.60 5.98
CA ARG A 48 -1.35 1.61 6.59
C ARG A 48 -1.67 1.26 8.05
N TYR A 49 -2.00 -0.01 8.30
CA TYR A 49 -2.27 -0.51 9.65
C TYR A 49 -1.03 -0.40 10.56
N ALA A 50 0.13 -0.86 10.10
CA ALA A 50 1.37 -0.83 10.87
C ALA A 50 1.77 0.61 11.24
N PHE A 51 1.70 1.53 10.27
CA PHE A 51 1.98 2.94 10.48
C PHE A 51 1.06 3.55 11.55
N LEU A 52 -0.26 3.40 11.40
CA LEU A 52 -1.21 3.94 12.38
C LEU A 52 -1.05 3.29 13.76
N LYS A 53 -0.77 1.98 13.82
CA LYS A 53 -0.47 1.26 15.05
C LYS A 53 0.75 1.85 15.76
N ALA A 54 1.81 2.21 15.03
CA ALA A 54 3.01 2.83 15.59
C ALA A 54 2.69 4.21 16.20
N LEU A 55 1.87 5.03 15.53
CA LEU A 55 1.44 6.33 16.05
C LEU A 55 0.61 6.19 17.33
N VAL A 56 -0.37 5.29 17.35
CA VAL A 56 -1.19 5.01 18.55
C VAL A 56 -0.32 4.53 19.70
N ALA A 57 0.64 3.64 19.44
CA ALA A 57 1.57 3.16 20.46
C ALA A 57 2.45 4.29 21.02
N ALA A 58 2.90 5.22 20.18
CA ALA A 58 3.70 6.36 20.59
C ALA A 58 2.91 7.38 21.42
N ASP A 59 1.63 7.60 21.13
CA ASP A 59 0.76 8.48 21.93
C ASP A 59 0.40 7.91 23.30
N ALA A 60 0.41 6.59 23.49
CA ALA A 60 -0.12 5.93 24.68
C ALA A 60 0.44 6.45 26.02
N ALA A 61 1.72 6.85 26.04
CA ALA A 61 2.40 7.38 27.23
C ALA A 61 2.56 8.91 27.23
N ALA A 62 2.03 9.61 26.23
CA ALA A 62 2.21 11.05 26.10
C ALA A 62 1.41 11.82 27.18
N PRO A 63 2.08 12.67 27.99
CA PRO A 63 1.42 13.41 29.08
C PRO A 63 0.46 14.49 28.59
N ASP A 64 0.73 15.06 27.42
CA ASP A 64 -0.08 16.11 26.79
C ASP A 64 -0.01 16.01 25.26
N ARG A 65 -0.75 16.91 24.60
CA ARG A 65 -0.86 16.95 23.14
C ARG A 65 0.47 17.24 22.45
N GLU A 66 1.30 18.09 23.02
CA GLU A 66 2.57 18.46 22.38
C GLU A 66 3.56 17.30 22.46
N ALA A 67 3.68 16.68 23.63
CA ALA A 67 4.45 15.45 23.80
C ALA A 67 3.93 14.32 22.90
N SER A 68 2.60 14.23 22.69
CA SER A 68 1.98 13.27 21.78
C SER A 68 2.40 13.52 20.33
N ARG A 69 2.31 14.76 19.86
CA ARG A 69 2.76 15.13 18.51
C ARG A 69 4.24 14.82 18.29
N MET A 70 5.09 15.12 19.28
CA MET A 70 6.52 14.81 19.21
C MET A 70 6.76 13.30 19.14
N ALA A 71 6.14 12.51 20.02
CA ALA A 71 6.29 11.06 20.04
C ALA A 71 5.82 10.41 18.73
N GLN A 72 4.65 10.85 18.23
CA GLN A 72 4.10 10.38 16.96
C GLN A 72 4.94 10.80 15.75
N ALA A 73 5.51 12.01 15.75
CA ALA A 73 6.43 12.46 14.70
C ALA A 73 7.72 11.61 14.68
N THR A 74 8.27 11.28 15.85
CA THR A 74 9.42 10.38 15.96
C THR A 74 9.07 8.97 15.46
N ALA A 75 7.90 8.44 15.84
CA ALA A 75 7.45 7.14 15.36
C ALA A 75 7.25 7.11 13.84
N ALA A 76 6.65 8.16 13.26
CA ALA A 76 6.50 8.31 11.83
C ALA A 76 7.85 8.33 11.10
N ALA A 77 8.81 9.13 11.60
CA ALA A 77 10.16 9.17 11.04
C ALA A 77 10.85 7.79 11.10
N GLY A 78 10.64 7.03 12.18
CA GLY A 78 11.12 5.66 12.32
C GLY A 78 10.53 4.70 11.28
N GLU A 79 9.22 4.77 11.07
CA GLU A 79 8.52 3.98 10.03
C GLU A 79 8.99 4.33 8.61
N PHE A 80 9.44 5.56 8.38
CA PHE A 80 10.04 5.99 7.11
C PHE A 80 11.56 5.75 7.01
N GLU A 81 12.18 5.18 8.05
CA GLU A 81 13.63 5.00 8.16
C GLU A 81 14.40 6.32 7.95
N TRP A 82 13.88 7.44 8.46
CA TRP A 82 14.52 8.74 8.37
C TRP A 82 15.48 8.95 9.53
N GLU A 83 16.77 9.01 9.22
CA GLU A 83 17.82 9.33 10.20
C GLU A 83 17.79 10.81 10.61
N GLU A 84 17.39 11.70 9.70
CA GLU A 84 17.29 13.15 9.92
C GLU A 84 16.01 13.73 9.30
N ILE A 85 15.51 14.85 9.83
CA ILE A 85 14.35 15.56 9.29
C ILE A 85 14.81 16.86 8.62
N ASP A 86 15.04 16.80 7.32
CA ASP A 86 15.30 17.97 6.48
C ASP A 86 14.01 18.78 6.21
N GLY A 87 14.11 19.85 5.41
CA GLY A 87 12.96 20.70 5.08
C GLY A 87 11.82 19.96 4.37
N ALA A 88 12.12 19.01 3.49
CA ALA A 88 11.09 18.26 2.75
C ALA A 88 10.40 17.22 3.65
N ARG A 89 11.16 16.56 4.53
CA ARG A 89 10.66 15.64 5.56
C ARG A 89 9.84 16.39 6.60
N ARG A 90 10.24 17.60 6.97
CA ARG A 90 9.49 18.47 7.88
C ARG A 90 8.08 18.75 7.36
N THR A 91 7.92 19.05 6.07
CA THR A 91 6.60 19.24 5.47
C THR A 91 5.67 18.03 5.67
N VAL A 92 6.20 16.81 5.56
CA VAL A 92 5.41 15.57 5.79
C VAL A 92 5.05 15.41 7.26
N ILE A 93 5.99 15.65 8.17
CA ILE A 93 5.73 15.62 9.61
C ILE A 93 4.70 16.67 10.02
N ASP A 94 4.76 17.87 9.44
CA ASP A 94 3.80 18.93 9.72
C ASP A 94 2.40 18.58 9.19
N ALA A 95 2.32 17.96 8.02
CA ALA A 95 1.06 17.46 7.46
C ALA A 95 0.46 16.29 8.25
N LEU A 96 1.26 15.56 9.05
CA LEU A 96 0.78 14.52 9.96
C LEU A 96 0.13 15.06 11.24
N ARG A 97 0.30 16.34 11.58
CA ARG A 97 -0.23 16.90 12.84
C ARG A 97 -1.73 16.67 13.06
N PRO A 98 -2.62 16.85 12.06
CA PRO A 98 -4.05 16.59 12.25
C PRO A 98 -4.36 15.13 12.59
N LEU A 99 -3.62 14.19 12.00
CA LEU A 99 -3.71 12.77 12.36
C LEU A 99 -3.22 12.53 13.79
N ALA A 100 -2.10 13.13 14.17
CA ALA A 100 -1.57 13.01 15.52
C ALA A 100 -2.54 13.55 16.58
N ASP A 101 -3.19 14.69 16.29
CA ASP A 101 -4.23 15.27 17.13
C ASP A 101 -5.45 14.36 17.24
N ALA A 102 -5.89 13.74 16.14
CA ALA A 102 -7.01 12.81 16.14
C ALA A 102 -6.72 11.55 16.97
N VAL A 103 -5.50 11.00 16.88
CA VAL A 103 -5.04 9.87 17.70
C VAL A 103 -5.09 10.22 19.19
N HIS A 104 -4.54 11.38 19.56
CA HIS A 104 -4.53 11.86 20.94
C HIS A 104 -5.96 12.06 21.48
N ASP A 105 -6.83 12.70 20.70
CA ASP A 105 -8.23 12.92 21.07
C ASP A 105 -8.99 11.59 21.21
N ALA A 106 -8.66 10.60 20.38
CA ALA A 106 -9.26 9.27 20.47
C ALA A 106 -8.86 8.56 21.76
N ARG A 107 -7.61 8.70 22.22
CA ARG A 107 -7.18 8.18 23.53
C ARG A 107 -7.92 8.87 24.67
N LEU A 108 -8.00 10.20 24.67
CA LEU A 108 -8.66 10.96 25.74
C LEU A 108 -10.18 10.70 25.82
N SER A 109 -10.81 10.35 24.70
CA SER A 109 -12.23 10.00 24.62
C SER A 109 -12.53 8.51 24.86
N GLY A 110 -11.52 7.70 25.21
CA GLY A 110 -11.71 6.28 25.55
C GLY A 110 -11.95 5.36 24.35
N HIS A 111 -11.48 5.73 23.15
CA HIS A 111 -11.49 4.89 21.94
C HIS A 111 -12.88 4.43 21.46
N GLY A 112 -13.92 5.26 21.62
CA GLY A 112 -15.24 4.99 21.04
C GLY A 112 -15.24 4.94 19.50
N ALA A 113 -16.30 4.38 18.91
CA ALA A 113 -16.42 4.21 17.46
C ALA A 113 -16.26 5.53 16.68
N GLU A 114 -16.92 6.60 17.12
CA GLU A 114 -16.80 7.94 16.52
C GLU A 114 -15.37 8.49 16.58
N ALA A 115 -14.60 8.14 17.64
CA ALA A 115 -13.21 8.54 17.75
C ALA A 115 -12.33 7.80 16.74
N GLY A 116 -12.60 6.50 16.54
CA GLY A 116 -11.98 5.71 15.48
C GLY A 116 -12.27 6.27 14.08
N GLU A 117 -13.51 6.66 13.81
CA GLU A 117 -13.90 7.29 12.53
C GLU A 117 -13.15 8.60 12.28
N ARG A 118 -12.99 9.45 13.30
CA ARG A 118 -12.20 10.70 13.20
C ARG A 118 -10.73 10.43 12.88
N VAL A 119 -10.12 9.42 13.52
CA VAL A 119 -8.74 9.01 13.22
C VAL A 119 -8.61 8.54 11.77
N LEU A 120 -9.53 7.69 11.30
CA LEU A 120 -9.53 7.20 9.93
C LEU A 120 -9.73 8.32 8.91
N ALA A 121 -10.62 9.29 9.19
CA ALA A 121 -10.83 10.45 8.34
C ALA A 121 -9.58 11.34 8.27
N ALA A 122 -8.91 11.59 9.41
CA ALA A 122 -7.67 12.34 9.45
C ALA A 122 -6.54 11.62 8.70
N PHE A 123 -6.49 10.29 8.79
CA PHE A 123 -5.50 9.50 8.05
C PHE A 123 -5.74 9.56 6.54
N ALA A 124 -6.99 9.39 6.10
CA ALA A 124 -7.34 9.52 4.68
C ALA A 124 -7.05 10.93 4.13
N ALA A 125 -7.27 11.98 4.93
CA ALA A 125 -6.92 13.35 4.55
C ALA A 125 -5.41 13.55 4.38
N PHE A 126 -4.60 12.96 5.27
CA PHE A 126 -3.15 12.97 5.13
C PHE A 126 -2.69 12.21 3.87
N GLU A 127 -3.27 11.03 3.59
CA GLU A 127 -2.94 10.25 2.39
C GLU A 127 -3.25 11.02 1.10
N ALA A 128 -4.41 11.67 1.04
CA ALA A 128 -4.80 12.53 -0.08
C ALA A 128 -3.87 13.74 -0.24
N TRP A 129 -3.47 14.38 0.87
CA TRP A 129 -2.48 15.45 0.85
C TRP A 129 -1.13 14.95 0.30
N HIS A 130 -0.64 13.80 0.76
CA HIS A 130 0.64 13.25 0.33
C HIS A 130 0.63 12.96 -1.18
N GLU A 131 -0.45 12.36 -1.69
CA GLU A 131 -0.59 12.08 -3.11
C GLU A 131 -0.64 13.36 -3.95
N ALA A 132 -1.37 14.39 -3.51
CA ALA A 132 -1.42 15.67 -4.19
C ALA A 132 -0.06 16.39 -4.21
N GLU A 133 0.69 16.35 -3.10
CA GLU A 133 1.98 17.04 -2.96
C GLU A 133 3.15 16.29 -3.61
N ARG A 134 3.11 14.94 -3.65
CA ARG A 134 4.22 14.09 -4.08
C ARG A 134 3.96 13.31 -5.36
N GLY A 135 2.74 13.33 -5.88
CA GLY A 135 2.33 12.63 -7.11
C GLY A 135 2.29 11.11 -6.99
N ARG A 136 2.30 10.56 -5.77
CA ARG A 136 2.25 9.11 -5.51
C ARG A 136 1.51 8.78 -4.21
N PRO A 137 0.82 7.62 -4.15
CA PRO A 137 0.16 7.15 -2.93
C PRO A 137 1.13 7.06 -1.75
N PHE A 138 0.64 7.40 -0.55
CA PHE A 138 1.43 7.30 0.67
C PHE A 138 1.93 5.88 0.95
N ALA A 139 1.12 4.86 0.65
CA ALA A 139 1.49 3.45 0.89
C ALA A 139 2.78 3.03 0.15
N GLU A 140 3.06 3.63 -1.01
CA GLU A 140 4.27 3.34 -1.80
C GLU A 140 5.56 3.87 -1.16
N VAL A 141 5.46 4.78 -0.17
CA VAL A 141 6.62 5.23 0.62
C VAL A 141 7.28 4.05 1.34
N PHE A 142 6.51 3.03 1.69
CA PHE A 142 6.97 1.84 2.41
C PHE A 142 7.44 0.69 1.50
N ASP A 143 7.39 0.87 0.18
CA ASP A 143 7.76 -0.18 -0.79
C ASP A 143 9.27 -0.30 -1.03
N ARG A 144 10.11 0.20 -0.09
CA ARG A 144 11.52 -0.23 -0.04
C ARG A 144 11.53 -1.76 0.04
N TYR A 145 12.09 -2.35 -1.00
CA TYR A 145 12.03 -3.75 -1.37
C TYR A 145 12.45 -4.66 -0.20
N VAL A 146 11.49 -5.26 0.50
CA VAL A 146 11.75 -6.49 1.25
C VAL A 146 11.87 -7.56 0.18
N GLN A 147 13.08 -8.04 -0.09
CA GLN A 147 13.26 -9.30 -0.80
C GLN A 147 12.46 -10.34 0.00
N GLU A 148 11.29 -10.74 -0.49
CA GLU A 148 10.67 -11.97 -0.05
C GLU A 148 11.64 -13.07 -0.48
N THR A 149 12.43 -13.58 0.48
CA THR A 149 13.28 -14.74 0.24
C THR A 149 12.38 -15.82 -0.38
N PRO A 150 12.67 -16.28 -1.60
CA PRO A 150 11.86 -17.33 -2.20
C PRO A 150 11.87 -18.52 -1.26
N LEU A 151 10.71 -18.93 -0.76
CA LEU A 151 10.55 -20.26 -0.18
C LEU A 151 10.71 -21.21 -1.35
N VAL A 152 11.95 -21.63 -1.60
CA VAL A 152 12.24 -22.66 -2.58
C VAL A 152 11.77 -23.97 -1.96
N ASP A 153 10.71 -24.55 -2.51
CA ASP A 153 10.46 -25.98 -2.37
C ASP A 153 11.52 -26.70 -3.21
N PHE A 154 12.47 -27.37 -2.54
CA PHE A 154 13.34 -28.38 -3.13
C PHE A 154 12.83 -29.76 -2.74
#